data_AF-A0A356V415-F1
#
_entry.id   AF-A0A356V415-F1
#
_cell.length_a   1.000
_cell.length_b   1.000
_cell.length_c   1.000
_cell.angle_alpha   90.00
_cell.angle_beta   90.00
_cell.angle_gamma   90.00
#
_symmetry.space_group_name_H-M   'P 1'
#
loop_
_entity.id
_entity.type
_entity.pdbx_description
1 polymer ?
#
loop_
_entity_poly.entity_id
_entity_poly.type
_entity_poly.pdbx_seq_one_letter_code
_entity_poly.pdbx_strand_id
1 'polypeptide(L)'
;MQYVRNGLFLAVVFCLLAIAPAKTVAAPYAAFVIDARSGKVLHARNADTRLHPASLTKMMTLYVAFEAIKRGEISLDTKVKITKHAASQPPSKLGLRAGQRIKLRYLIRAAAVKSANDAAAAIGDAISGSEAAFARRMNRTAKAMGMTRTTFKNMHGLTRSGHLSTARDMTKLGRHLFYDFPKYYNLFSRRTVDAGVKTVSHTNRRFLNSYRGSDGIKTGYTRAAGFNLVASARRGKEHVIVTVFGGRSTATRNAKVTELMDLGFRRAPSRSRIRKPKLPRYNSAPPKTKKPAAPAPTVVASAKAPKYVPGVAGKTLRLIRAVSKSPRPPQRPIVEPPTELLVAMKSEIQEAVEQAQQSIEAEPVITASLAPTPAPVVAPAPAPRPAQVLVTSAKSKPAAEPIVVTRMSTSGGRLWGVNVGRYSSENQAQRILLKTALKEMTTLDGALRKVVRRKTGFDANFVGMTQQTAALACRRLQARDITCNTLGPT
;
A
#
# COMPACT_ATOMS: atom_id res chain seq x y z
N MET A 1 56.94 16.68 -28.16
CA MET A 1 56.59 15.83 -27.00
C MET A 1 55.63 16.51 -26.00
N GLN A 2 55.83 17.78 -25.62
CA GLN A 2 54.99 18.48 -24.64
C GLN A 2 53.50 18.60 -25.03
N TYR A 3 53.22 18.93 -26.30
CA TYR A 3 51.86 19.19 -26.79
C TYR A 3 50.98 17.91 -26.87
N VAL A 4 51.58 16.77 -27.19
CA VAL A 4 50.89 15.46 -27.22
C VAL A 4 50.50 15.03 -25.80
N ARG A 5 51.37 15.29 -24.82
CA ARG A 5 51.11 14.97 -23.41
C ARG A 5 49.99 15.84 -22.83
N ASN A 6 49.93 17.11 -23.20
CA ASN A 6 48.87 18.02 -22.77
C ASN A 6 47.51 17.71 -23.43
N GLY A 7 47.52 17.29 -24.71
CA GLY A 7 46.31 16.83 -25.40
C GLY A 7 45.70 15.56 -24.80
N LEU A 8 46.55 14.59 -24.45
CA LEU A 8 46.11 13.35 -23.80
C LEU A 8 45.53 13.62 -22.40
N PHE A 9 46.12 14.54 -21.64
CA PHE A 9 45.62 14.93 -20.31
C PHE A 9 44.24 15.59 -20.39
N LEU A 10 44.03 16.48 -21.36
CA LEU A 10 42.73 17.13 -21.59
C LEU A 10 41.66 16.13 -22.04
N ALA A 11 42.01 15.16 -22.90
CA ALA A 11 41.10 14.11 -23.33
C ALA A 11 40.69 13.16 -22.19
N VAL A 12 41.61 12.83 -21.28
CA VAL A 12 41.35 12.00 -20.09
C VAL A 12 40.48 12.75 -19.08
N VAL A 13 40.73 14.04 -18.84
CA VAL A 13 39.88 14.88 -17.97
C VAL A 13 38.47 15.04 -18.55
N PHE A 14 38.34 15.19 -19.87
CA PHE A 14 37.05 15.26 -20.54
C PHE A 14 36.28 13.92 -20.47
N CYS A 15 36.97 12.79 -20.63
CA CYS A 15 36.37 11.46 -20.43
C CYS A 15 35.95 11.21 -18.97
N LEU A 16 36.75 11.65 -17.99
CA LEU A 16 36.40 11.52 -16.57
C LEU A 16 35.20 12.39 -16.16
N LEU A 17 35.04 13.57 -16.77
CA LEU A 17 33.88 14.44 -16.57
C LEU A 17 32.61 13.89 -17.25
N ALA A 18 32.74 13.17 -18.37
CA ALA A 18 31.64 12.53 -19.07
C ALA A 18 31.10 11.27 -18.34
N ILE A 19 31.88 10.68 -17.44
CA ILE A 19 31.51 9.49 -16.63
C ILE A 19 31.01 9.90 -15.23
N ALA A 20 30.68 11.18 -15.00
CA ALA A 20 30.03 11.59 -13.76
C ALA A 20 28.72 10.79 -13.58
N PRO A 21 28.53 10.05 -12.48
CA PRO A 21 27.33 9.24 -12.30
C PRO A 21 26.12 10.16 -12.30
N ALA A 22 25.21 9.95 -13.25
CA ALA A 22 23.93 10.63 -13.29
C ALA A 22 23.29 10.48 -11.90
N LYS A 23 23.21 11.57 -11.14
CA LYS A 23 22.62 11.57 -9.81
C LYS A 23 21.21 11.01 -9.97
N THR A 24 20.97 9.82 -9.44
CA THR A 24 19.64 9.24 -9.39
C THR A 24 18.82 10.09 -8.43
N VAL A 25 18.14 11.11 -8.96
CA VAL A 25 17.28 11.98 -8.16
C VAL A 25 16.12 11.14 -7.68
N ALA A 26 16.13 10.78 -6.40
CA ALA A 26 14.99 10.15 -5.75
C ALA A 26 13.74 11.00 -6.00
N ALA A 27 12.63 10.36 -6.36
CA ALA A 27 11.37 11.04 -6.61
C ALA A 27 11.06 11.99 -5.43
N PRO A 28 10.68 13.26 -5.69
CA PRO A 28 10.49 14.23 -4.62
C PRO A 28 9.49 13.71 -3.59
N TYR A 29 9.85 13.82 -2.31
CA TYR A 29 8.97 13.42 -1.22
C TYR A 29 7.80 14.40 -1.09
N ALA A 30 6.58 13.87 -0.98
CA ALA A 30 5.39 14.63 -0.61
C ALA A 30 4.49 13.83 0.34
N ALA A 31 3.82 14.53 1.25
CA ALA A 31 2.90 13.93 2.20
C ALA A 31 1.71 14.83 2.51
N PHE A 32 0.57 14.20 2.78
CA PHE A 32 -0.64 14.90 3.18
C PHE A 32 -1.48 14.02 4.12
N VAL A 33 -1.97 14.62 5.21
CA VAL A 33 -2.75 13.92 6.24
C VAL A 33 -3.98 14.73 6.58
N ILE A 34 -5.13 14.07 6.64
CA ILE A 34 -6.41 14.69 7.00
C ILE A 34 -7.17 13.87 8.03
N ASP A 35 -8.02 14.57 8.80
CA ASP A 35 -9.19 13.95 9.41
C ASP A 35 -10.22 13.71 8.30
N ALA A 36 -10.51 12.44 8.00
CA ALA A 36 -11.42 12.06 6.93
C ALA A 36 -12.85 12.55 7.19
N ARG A 37 -13.25 12.74 8.45
CA ARG A 37 -14.61 13.17 8.85
C ARG A 37 -14.90 14.59 8.40
N SER A 38 -14.07 15.52 8.83
CA SER A 38 -14.24 16.95 8.55
C SER A 38 -13.53 17.40 7.27
N GLY A 39 -12.50 16.67 6.84
CA GLY A 39 -11.56 17.12 5.81
C GLY A 39 -10.50 18.10 6.34
N LYS A 40 -10.37 18.27 7.68
CA LYS A 40 -9.36 19.12 8.29
C LYS A 40 -7.96 18.58 7.97
N VAL A 41 -7.07 19.47 7.53
CA VAL A 41 -5.66 19.13 7.29
C VAL A 41 -4.94 19.03 8.63
N LEU A 42 -4.22 17.91 8.83
CA LEU A 42 -3.47 17.62 10.06
C LEU A 42 -1.95 17.72 9.83
N HIS A 43 -1.51 17.44 8.60
CA HIS A 43 -0.13 17.60 8.15
C HIS A 43 -0.09 17.76 6.63
N ALA A 44 0.83 18.58 6.14
CA ALA A 44 1.10 18.77 4.73
C ALA A 44 2.59 19.06 4.51
N ARG A 45 3.22 18.38 3.55
CA ARG A 45 4.58 18.66 3.09
C ARG A 45 4.66 18.41 1.60
N ASN A 46 5.03 19.42 0.82
CA ASN A 46 5.06 19.35 -0.65
C ASN A 46 3.73 18.82 -1.24
N ALA A 47 2.61 19.10 -0.56
CA ALA A 47 1.36 18.40 -0.79
C ALA A 47 0.76 18.66 -2.18
N ASP A 48 1.16 19.76 -2.81
CA ASP A 48 0.73 20.24 -4.14
C ASP A 48 1.79 20.05 -5.23
N THR A 49 2.92 19.42 -4.89
CA THR A 49 3.96 19.05 -5.87
C THR A 49 3.40 18.01 -6.83
N ARG A 50 3.55 18.27 -8.14
CA ARG A 50 3.06 17.38 -9.19
C ARG A 50 4.05 16.24 -9.39
N LEU A 51 3.62 15.03 -9.09
CA LEU A 51 4.43 13.81 -9.08
C LEU A 51 3.71 12.68 -9.80
N HIS A 52 4.47 11.71 -10.30
CA HIS A 52 3.87 10.53 -10.91
C HIS A 52 3.10 9.72 -9.84
N PRO A 53 1.78 9.53 -9.99
CA PRO A 53 0.97 8.79 -9.02
C PRO A 53 1.19 7.28 -9.05
N ALA A 54 1.84 6.76 -10.09
CA ALA A 54 1.92 5.32 -10.33
C ALA A 54 0.53 4.66 -10.23
N SER A 55 0.46 3.44 -9.69
CA SER A 55 -0.80 2.69 -9.51
C SER A 55 -1.82 3.34 -8.55
N LEU A 56 -1.52 4.46 -7.88
CA LEU A 56 -2.57 5.25 -7.20
C LEU A 56 -3.65 5.71 -8.18
N THR A 57 -3.30 5.86 -9.46
CA THR A 57 -4.21 6.11 -10.59
C THR A 57 -5.43 5.18 -10.59
N LYS A 58 -5.26 3.91 -10.21
CA LYS A 58 -6.35 2.93 -10.21
C LYS A 58 -7.47 3.26 -9.22
N MET A 59 -7.22 4.12 -8.22
CA MET A 59 -8.28 4.67 -7.39
C MET A 59 -9.28 5.47 -8.24
N MET A 60 -8.81 6.25 -9.22
CA MET A 60 -9.68 7.01 -10.11
C MET A 60 -10.39 6.09 -11.10
N THR A 61 -9.69 5.08 -11.62
CA THR A 61 -10.29 4.05 -12.50
C THR A 61 -11.42 3.31 -11.80
N LEU A 62 -11.22 2.91 -10.55
CA LEU A 62 -12.25 2.27 -9.73
C LEU A 62 -13.37 3.24 -9.39
N TYR A 63 -13.07 4.49 -9.05
CA TYR A 63 -14.07 5.52 -8.79
C TYR A 63 -15.01 5.72 -9.99
N VAL A 64 -14.44 5.86 -11.19
CA VAL A 64 -15.20 5.95 -12.46
C VAL A 64 -16.00 4.67 -12.73
N ALA A 65 -15.46 3.49 -12.42
CA ALA A 65 -16.19 2.23 -12.57
C ALA A 65 -17.40 2.14 -11.61
N PHE A 66 -17.23 2.53 -10.35
CA PHE A 66 -18.32 2.54 -9.37
C PHE A 66 -19.38 3.57 -9.74
N GLU A 67 -18.97 4.70 -10.30
CA GLU A 67 -19.88 5.70 -10.84
C GLU A 67 -20.69 5.14 -12.03
N ALA A 68 -20.03 4.52 -13.01
CA ALA A 68 -20.69 3.91 -14.16
C ALA A 68 -21.69 2.83 -13.73
N ILE A 69 -21.35 2.03 -12.71
CA ILE A 69 -22.28 1.05 -12.12
C ILE A 69 -23.47 1.73 -11.46
N LYS A 70 -23.24 2.78 -10.66
CA LYS A 70 -24.31 3.53 -9.99
C LYS A 70 -25.27 4.18 -10.99
N ARG A 71 -24.78 4.56 -12.17
CA ARG A 71 -25.55 5.14 -13.28
C ARG A 71 -26.23 4.11 -14.19
N GLY A 72 -25.99 2.81 -13.98
CA GLY A 72 -26.53 1.75 -14.84
C GLY A 72 -25.86 1.64 -16.21
N GLU A 73 -24.72 2.30 -16.44
CA GLU A 73 -23.96 2.21 -17.71
C GLU A 73 -23.36 0.81 -17.91
N ILE A 74 -22.99 0.15 -16.81
CA ILE A 74 -22.44 -1.21 -16.78
C ILE A 74 -22.78 -1.89 -15.46
N SER A 75 -22.98 -3.20 -15.43
CA SER A 75 -23.27 -3.94 -14.20
C SER A 75 -22.05 -4.71 -13.70
N LEU A 76 -22.06 -5.10 -12.42
CA LEU A 76 -21.03 -5.99 -11.84
C LEU A 76 -20.94 -7.36 -12.53
N ASP A 77 -22.01 -7.82 -13.17
CA ASP A 77 -22.10 -9.10 -13.87
C ASP A 77 -21.87 -9.01 -15.38
N THR A 78 -21.73 -7.79 -15.92
CA THR A 78 -21.41 -7.59 -17.34
C THR A 78 -20.13 -8.36 -17.67
N LYS A 79 -20.23 -9.31 -18.61
CA LYS A 79 -19.10 -10.08 -19.13
C LYS A 79 -18.30 -9.19 -20.08
N VAL A 80 -17.22 -8.59 -19.58
CA VAL A 80 -16.30 -7.76 -20.36
C VAL A 80 -15.44 -8.64 -21.26
N LYS A 81 -15.43 -8.34 -22.56
CA LYS A 81 -14.50 -8.95 -23.53
C LYS A 81 -13.14 -8.25 -23.37
N ILE A 82 -12.09 -9.02 -23.10
CA ILE A 82 -10.74 -8.47 -22.93
C ILE A 82 -10.17 -8.09 -24.30
N THR A 83 -9.76 -6.84 -24.45
CA THR A 83 -9.14 -6.31 -25.66
C THR A 83 -7.68 -6.78 -25.77
N LYS A 84 -7.10 -6.70 -26.99
CA LYS A 84 -5.65 -6.90 -27.17
C LYS A 84 -4.84 -5.89 -26.34
N HIS A 85 -5.31 -4.65 -26.28
CA HIS A 85 -4.73 -3.57 -25.46
C HIS A 85 -4.71 -3.91 -23.96
N ALA A 86 -5.79 -4.44 -23.39
CA ALA A 86 -5.84 -4.80 -21.99
C ALA A 86 -4.94 -6.01 -21.68
N ALA A 87 -4.93 -7.02 -22.56
CA ALA A 87 -4.10 -8.21 -22.38
C ALA A 87 -2.59 -7.92 -22.49
N SER A 88 -2.20 -6.94 -23.32
CA SER A 88 -0.79 -6.59 -23.55
C SER A 88 -0.17 -5.74 -22.42
N GLN A 89 -0.95 -5.31 -21.42
CA GLN A 89 -0.43 -4.49 -20.34
C GLN A 89 0.68 -5.21 -19.55
N PRO A 90 1.76 -4.50 -19.17
CA PRO A 90 2.85 -5.10 -18.41
C PRO A 90 2.42 -5.43 -16.97
N PRO A 91 3.14 -6.33 -16.26
CA PRO A 91 2.88 -6.63 -14.86
C PRO A 91 3.03 -5.41 -13.91
N SER A 92 2.44 -5.37 -12.71
CA SER A 92 1.54 -6.36 -12.10
C SER A 92 0.26 -6.54 -12.91
N LYS A 93 -0.11 -7.79 -13.20
CA LYS A 93 -1.29 -8.15 -14.01
C LYS A 93 -1.93 -9.45 -13.52
N LEU A 94 -3.16 -9.72 -13.91
CA LEU A 94 -3.87 -10.95 -13.57
C LEU A 94 -3.49 -12.10 -14.53
N GLY A 95 -3.11 -11.77 -15.76
CA GLY A 95 -2.79 -12.71 -16.84
C GLY A 95 -3.96 -12.91 -17.79
N LEU A 96 -4.74 -11.86 -18.03
CA LEU A 96 -5.93 -11.93 -18.87
C LEU A 96 -5.55 -12.13 -20.36
N ARG A 97 -6.23 -13.06 -21.06
CA ARG A 97 -6.03 -13.32 -22.50
C ARG A 97 -6.95 -12.47 -23.35
N ALA A 98 -6.49 -12.00 -24.51
CA ALA A 98 -7.32 -11.27 -25.45
C ALA A 98 -8.49 -12.14 -25.94
N GLY A 99 -9.67 -11.55 -26.13
CA GLY A 99 -10.89 -12.25 -26.55
C GLY A 99 -11.65 -12.96 -25.43
N GLN A 100 -11.00 -13.33 -24.31
CA GLN A 100 -11.66 -13.96 -23.19
C GLN A 100 -12.73 -13.03 -22.58
N ARG A 101 -13.71 -13.61 -21.88
CA ARG A 101 -14.77 -12.85 -21.20
C ARG A 101 -14.74 -13.06 -19.70
N ILE A 102 -14.79 -11.99 -18.93
CA ILE A 102 -14.79 -12.03 -17.47
C ILE A 102 -15.75 -11.00 -16.89
N LYS A 103 -16.41 -11.33 -15.78
CA LYS A 103 -17.35 -10.40 -15.12
C LYS A 103 -16.61 -9.17 -14.58
N LEU A 104 -17.20 -7.98 -14.72
CA LEU A 104 -16.62 -6.72 -14.25
C LEU A 104 -16.21 -6.76 -12.76
N ARG A 105 -17.01 -7.42 -11.90
CA ARG A 105 -16.69 -7.59 -10.47
C ARG A 105 -15.29 -8.16 -10.21
N TYR A 106 -14.82 -9.07 -11.06
CA TYR A 106 -13.51 -9.70 -10.91
C TYR A 106 -12.38 -8.77 -11.36
N LEU A 107 -12.59 -7.98 -12.41
CA LEU A 107 -11.67 -6.94 -12.83
C LEU A 107 -11.49 -5.88 -11.73
N ILE A 108 -12.60 -5.45 -11.13
CA ILE A 108 -12.61 -4.50 -9.99
C ILE A 108 -11.78 -5.05 -8.82
N ARG A 109 -12.01 -6.31 -8.43
CA ARG A 109 -11.25 -6.98 -7.37
C ARG A 109 -9.76 -7.05 -7.69
N ALA A 110 -9.41 -7.45 -8.92
CA ALA A 110 -8.02 -7.54 -9.37
C ALA A 110 -7.30 -6.18 -9.37
N ALA A 111 -7.96 -5.13 -9.85
CA ALA A 111 -7.42 -3.78 -9.89
C ALA A 111 -7.27 -3.17 -8.48
N ALA A 112 -8.24 -3.39 -7.58
CA ALA A 112 -8.19 -2.90 -6.21
C ALA A 112 -7.11 -3.61 -5.37
N VAL A 113 -7.07 -4.95 -5.43
CA VAL A 113 -6.30 -5.78 -4.50
C VAL A 113 -4.92 -6.12 -5.04
N LYS A 114 -4.82 -6.74 -6.23
CA LYS A 114 -3.53 -7.09 -6.89
C LYS A 114 -2.89 -5.91 -7.63
N SER A 115 -3.62 -4.81 -7.79
CA SER A 115 -3.18 -3.68 -8.59
C SER A 115 -2.95 -4.03 -10.05
N ALA A 116 -3.73 -4.98 -10.59
CA ALA A 116 -3.54 -5.54 -11.92
C ALA A 116 -3.78 -4.49 -13.03
N ASN A 117 -2.79 -4.32 -13.92
CA ASN A 117 -2.79 -3.34 -15.01
C ASN A 117 -3.76 -3.74 -16.13
N ASP A 118 -3.73 -5.02 -16.53
CA ASP A 118 -4.64 -5.60 -17.51
C ASP A 118 -6.11 -5.43 -17.08
N ALA A 119 -6.42 -5.65 -15.80
CA ALA A 119 -7.75 -5.44 -15.27
C ALA A 119 -8.18 -3.96 -15.31
N ALA A 120 -7.29 -3.03 -14.98
CA ALA A 120 -7.59 -1.59 -15.04
C ALA A 120 -7.80 -1.10 -16.47
N ALA A 121 -6.99 -1.58 -17.42
CA ALA A 121 -7.18 -1.31 -18.85
C ALA A 121 -8.51 -1.89 -19.35
N ALA A 122 -8.83 -3.15 -19.01
CA ALA A 122 -10.09 -3.78 -19.39
C ALA A 122 -11.32 -3.04 -18.83
N ILE A 123 -11.26 -2.53 -17.60
CA ILE A 123 -12.31 -1.67 -17.03
C ILE A 123 -12.49 -0.41 -17.87
N GLY A 124 -11.40 0.27 -18.22
CA GLY A 124 -11.49 1.50 -18.99
C GLY A 124 -11.97 1.30 -20.42
N ASP A 125 -11.47 0.26 -21.08
CA ASP A 125 -11.89 -0.13 -22.43
C ASP A 125 -13.39 -0.48 -22.44
N ALA A 126 -13.89 -1.21 -21.44
CA ALA A 126 -15.31 -1.56 -21.34
C ALA A 126 -16.24 -0.35 -21.12
N ILE A 127 -15.77 0.67 -20.38
CA ILE A 127 -16.58 1.82 -19.97
C ILE A 127 -16.52 2.96 -20.99
N SER A 128 -15.41 3.13 -21.70
CA SER A 128 -15.20 4.28 -22.58
C SER A 128 -14.67 3.93 -23.96
N GLY A 129 -14.52 2.64 -24.29
CA GLY A 129 -14.10 2.15 -25.60
C GLY A 129 -12.60 2.28 -25.90
N SER A 130 -11.89 3.25 -25.29
CA SER A 130 -10.44 3.44 -25.48
C SER A 130 -9.77 4.09 -24.27
N GLU A 131 -8.44 3.94 -24.18
CA GLU A 131 -7.60 4.61 -23.18
C GLU A 131 -7.74 6.13 -23.20
N ALA A 132 -7.71 6.74 -24.39
CA ALA A 132 -7.82 8.19 -24.52
C ALA A 132 -9.19 8.70 -24.04
N ALA A 133 -10.27 8.02 -24.41
CA ALA A 133 -11.62 8.39 -23.96
C ALA A 133 -11.79 8.21 -22.44
N PHE A 134 -11.25 7.12 -21.89
CA PHE A 134 -11.29 6.89 -20.45
C PHE A 134 -10.44 7.92 -19.69
N ALA A 135 -9.24 8.25 -20.16
CA ALA A 135 -8.40 9.29 -19.56
C ALA A 135 -9.10 10.66 -19.56
N ARG A 136 -9.81 11.03 -20.64
CA ARG A 136 -10.66 12.24 -20.66
C ARG A 136 -11.75 12.18 -19.59
N ARG A 137 -12.42 11.03 -19.42
CA ARG A 137 -13.42 10.84 -18.35
C ARG A 137 -12.79 10.98 -16.97
N MET A 138 -11.66 10.33 -16.71
CA MET A 138 -10.91 10.46 -15.45
C MET A 138 -10.56 11.92 -15.14
N ASN A 139 -10.12 12.70 -16.14
CA ASN A 139 -9.78 14.11 -15.97
C ASN A 139 -11.01 14.99 -15.71
N ARG A 140 -12.15 14.74 -16.37
CA ARG A 140 -13.41 15.42 -16.05
C ARG A 140 -13.85 15.12 -14.63
N THR A 141 -13.76 13.86 -14.20
CA THR A 141 -14.07 13.44 -12.83
C THR A 141 -13.13 14.09 -11.81
N ALA A 142 -11.83 14.15 -12.11
CA ALA A 142 -10.83 14.84 -11.29
C ALA A 142 -11.18 16.33 -11.11
N LYS A 143 -11.51 17.03 -12.22
CA LYS A 143 -11.92 18.44 -12.19
C LYS A 143 -13.19 18.64 -11.36
N ALA A 144 -14.21 17.80 -11.55
CA ALA A 144 -15.47 17.86 -10.80
C ALA A 144 -15.30 17.60 -9.30
N MET A 145 -14.25 16.86 -8.90
CA MET A 145 -13.85 16.62 -7.52
C MET A 145 -12.96 17.75 -6.95
N GLY A 146 -12.53 18.70 -7.79
CA GLY A 146 -11.59 19.75 -7.43
C GLY A 146 -10.14 19.26 -7.29
N MET A 147 -9.76 18.18 -7.98
CA MET A 147 -8.37 17.73 -8.10
C MET A 147 -7.65 18.55 -9.20
N THR A 148 -7.42 19.83 -8.94
CA THR A 148 -7.02 20.83 -9.94
C THR A 148 -5.58 20.68 -10.45
N ARG A 149 -4.75 19.87 -9.77
CA ARG A 149 -3.33 19.67 -10.12
C ARG A 149 -3.05 18.26 -10.65
N THR A 150 -4.11 17.54 -11.02
CA THR A 150 -4.06 16.16 -11.49
C THR A 150 -4.36 16.05 -12.98
N THR A 151 -3.59 15.21 -13.67
CA THR A 151 -3.79 14.85 -15.07
C THR A 151 -3.50 13.36 -15.25
N PHE A 152 -4.51 12.63 -15.71
CA PHE A 152 -4.43 11.23 -16.08
C PHE A 152 -4.27 11.08 -17.59
N LYS A 153 -3.42 10.13 -18.00
CA LYS A 153 -3.12 9.77 -19.39
C LYS A 153 -3.39 8.30 -19.70
N ASN A 154 -3.57 7.44 -18.68
CA ASN A 154 -3.89 6.02 -18.80
C ASN A 154 -4.68 5.52 -17.57
N MET A 155 -5.23 4.30 -17.65
CA MET A 155 -6.10 3.73 -16.61
C MET A 155 -5.37 3.09 -15.43
N HIS A 156 -4.11 2.71 -15.60
CA HIS A 156 -3.37 1.89 -14.63
C HIS A 156 -2.29 2.69 -13.88
N GLY A 157 -1.84 3.82 -14.43
CA GLY A 157 -0.80 4.66 -13.86
C GLY A 157 0.63 4.22 -14.17
N LEU A 158 0.87 3.61 -15.34
CA LEU A 158 2.26 3.47 -15.81
C LEU A 158 2.79 4.85 -16.16
N THR A 159 4.10 5.06 -15.98
CA THR A 159 4.73 6.35 -16.20
C THR A 159 4.52 6.81 -17.64
N ARG A 160 3.99 8.03 -17.80
CA ARG A 160 3.85 8.72 -19.08
C ARG A 160 4.03 10.21 -18.84
N SER A 161 4.60 10.92 -19.81
CA SER A 161 4.76 12.38 -19.72
C SER A 161 3.41 13.06 -19.47
N GLY A 162 3.39 14.00 -18.52
CA GLY A 162 2.19 14.70 -18.08
C GLY A 162 1.17 13.86 -17.28
N HIS A 163 1.44 12.58 -16.98
CA HIS A 163 0.62 11.77 -16.07
C HIS A 163 1.04 12.04 -14.61
N LEU A 164 0.46 13.07 -14.01
CA LEU A 164 0.87 13.63 -12.73
C LEU A 164 -0.31 13.88 -11.80
N SER A 165 -0.09 13.82 -10.49
CA SER A 165 -1.05 14.18 -9.46
C SER A 165 -0.30 14.74 -8.25
N THR A 166 -0.99 14.97 -7.14
CA THR A 166 -0.42 15.49 -5.90
C THR A 166 -0.85 14.65 -4.70
N ALA A 167 -0.13 14.75 -3.59
CA ALA A 167 -0.52 14.06 -2.36
C ALA A 167 -1.88 14.56 -1.85
N ARG A 168 -2.17 15.86 -2.00
CA ARG A 168 -3.47 16.45 -1.67
C ARG A 168 -4.60 15.86 -2.50
N ASP A 169 -4.43 15.81 -3.82
CA ASP A 169 -5.47 15.34 -4.74
C ASP A 169 -5.74 13.84 -4.56
N MET A 170 -4.70 13.03 -4.38
CA MET A 170 -4.86 11.58 -4.12
C MET A 170 -5.52 11.30 -2.75
N THR A 171 -5.26 12.13 -1.74
CA THR A 171 -5.97 12.06 -0.46
C THR A 171 -7.45 12.39 -0.62
N LYS A 172 -7.76 13.43 -1.40
CA LYS A 172 -9.13 13.82 -1.72
C LYS A 172 -9.88 12.68 -2.41
N LEU A 173 -9.27 12.06 -3.41
CA LEU A 173 -9.81 10.88 -4.09
C LEU A 173 -10.04 9.70 -3.14
N GLY A 174 -9.10 9.41 -2.23
CA GLY A 174 -9.28 8.37 -1.21
C GLY A 174 -10.47 8.64 -0.29
N ARG A 175 -10.68 9.89 0.09
CA ARG A 175 -11.84 10.34 0.88
C ARG A 175 -13.15 10.18 0.12
N HIS A 176 -13.17 10.53 -1.17
CA HIS A 176 -14.34 10.34 -2.02
C HIS A 176 -14.69 8.86 -2.22
N LEU A 177 -13.70 7.98 -2.42
CA LEU A 177 -13.94 6.52 -2.47
C LEU A 177 -14.66 6.01 -1.22
N PHE A 178 -14.29 6.51 -0.04
CA PHE A 178 -14.90 6.10 1.22
C PHE A 178 -16.35 6.59 1.36
N TYR A 179 -16.62 7.87 1.09
CA TYR A 179 -17.95 8.45 1.31
C TYR A 179 -18.95 8.22 0.18
N ASP A 180 -18.49 8.23 -1.07
CA ASP A 180 -19.37 8.16 -2.24
C ASP A 180 -19.74 6.71 -2.56
N PHE A 181 -18.83 5.78 -2.24
CA PHE A 181 -18.94 4.36 -2.60
C PHE A 181 -18.65 3.40 -1.42
N PRO A 182 -19.28 3.58 -0.24
CA PRO A 182 -18.99 2.77 0.94
C PRO A 182 -19.22 1.27 0.73
N LYS A 183 -20.16 0.89 -0.16
CA LYS A 183 -20.45 -0.50 -0.52
C LYS A 183 -19.27 -1.23 -1.17
N TYR A 184 -18.39 -0.49 -1.86
CA TYR A 184 -17.22 -1.05 -2.55
C TYR A 184 -15.91 -0.82 -1.80
N TYR A 185 -15.90 0.09 -0.82
CA TYR A 185 -14.69 0.46 -0.10
C TYR A 185 -14.07 -0.72 0.67
N ASN A 186 -14.89 -1.67 1.12
CA ASN A 186 -14.43 -2.89 1.78
C ASN A 186 -13.40 -3.69 0.95
N LEU A 187 -13.32 -3.52 -0.37
CA LEU A 187 -12.30 -4.16 -1.19
C LEU A 187 -10.87 -3.76 -0.82
N PHE A 188 -10.68 -2.52 -0.34
CA PHE A 188 -9.36 -1.98 0.00
C PHE A 188 -8.82 -2.47 1.35
N SER A 189 -9.65 -3.13 2.16
CA SER A 189 -9.24 -3.74 3.44
C SER A 189 -9.09 -5.26 3.39
N ARG A 190 -9.49 -5.90 2.29
CA ARG A 190 -9.37 -7.36 2.11
C ARG A 190 -7.90 -7.76 1.93
N ARG A 191 -7.48 -8.88 2.54
CA ARG A 191 -6.10 -9.38 2.41
C ARG A 191 -5.92 -10.19 1.14
N THR A 192 -6.97 -10.93 0.77
CA THR A 192 -7.08 -11.71 -0.45
C THR A 192 -8.47 -11.56 -1.04
N VAL A 193 -8.58 -11.80 -2.35
CA VAL A 193 -9.87 -11.89 -3.06
C VAL A 193 -9.79 -12.91 -4.17
N ASP A 194 -10.91 -13.58 -4.43
CA ASP A 194 -11.13 -14.29 -5.68
C ASP A 194 -11.34 -13.28 -6.83
N ALA A 195 -10.42 -13.31 -7.80
CA ALA A 195 -10.44 -12.51 -9.02
C ALA A 195 -10.94 -13.29 -10.24
N GLY A 196 -11.70 -14.37 -10.04
CA GLY A 196 -12.40 -15.14 -11.05
C GLY A 196 -11.54 -16.19 -11.73
N VAL A 197 -10.27 -15.86 -12.00
CA VAL A 197 -9.29 -16.82 -12.56
C VAL A 197 -8.32 -17.37 -11.52
N LYS A 198 -8.10 -16.63 -10.43
CA LYS A 198 -7.30 -17.05 -9.28
C LYS A 198 -7.55 -16.15 -8.08
N THR A 199 -7.24 -16.67 -6.91
CA THR A 199 -7.14 -15.86 -5.69
C THR A 199 -5.89 -14.99 -5.74
N VAL A 200 -6.03 -13.71 -5.40
CA VAL A 200 -4.94 -12.74 -5.41
C VAL A 200 -4.78 -12.06 -4.06
N SER A 201 -3.53 -11.72 -3.72
CA SER A 201 -3.19 -11.03 -2.47
C SER A 201 -3.11 -9.52 -2.64
N HIS A 202 -3.46 -8.80 -1.58
CA HIS A 202 -3.40 -7.34 -1.57
C HIS A 202 -1.96 -6.83 -1.56
N THR A 203 -1.64 -5.92 -2.48
CA THR A 203 -0.33 -5.24 -2.50
C THR A 203 -0.01 -4.45 -1.22
N ASN A 204 -1.02 -4.05 -0.44
CA ASN A 204 -0.84 -3.33 0.82
C ASN A 204 -0.91 -4.22 2.08
N ARG A 205 -0.97 -5.56 1.91
CA ARG A 205 -1.22 -6.50 3.04
C ARG A 205 -0.28 -6.32 4.23
N ARG A 206 1.00 -5.97 3.99
CA ARG A 206 1.97 -5.76 5.07
C ARG A 206 1.51 -4.63 6.00
N PHE A 207 1.10 -3.48 5.44
CA PHE A 207 0.57 -2.37 6.23
C PHE A 207 -0.80 -2.69 6.84
N LEU A 208 -1.69 -3.33 6.06
CA LEU A 208 -3.03 -3.74 6.51
C LEU A 208 -3.01 -4.73 7.69
N ASN A 209 -1.94 -5.51 7.81
CA ASN A 209 -1.76 -6.47 8.90
C ASN A 209 -1.05 -5.85 10.10
N SER A 210 -0.12 -4.91 9.87
CA SER A 210 0.70 -4.33 10.93
C SER A 210 0.06 -3.13 11.64
N TYR A 211 -0.83 -2.39 10.97
CA TYR A 211 -1.36 -1.14 11.51
C TYR A 211 -2.81 -1.29 12.00
N ARG A 212 -3.02 -1.13 13.31
CA ARG A 212 -4.35 -1.25 13.95
C ARG A 212 -5.35 -0.27 13.34
N GLY A 213 -6.50 -0.81 12.94
CA GLY A 213 -7.60 -0.03 12.37
C GLY A 213 -7.43 0.33 10.91
N SER A 214 -6.35 -0.10 10.25
CA SER A 214 -6.15 0.16 8.82
C SER A 214 -7.22 -0.50 7.94
N ASP A 215 -7.73 0.25 6.98
CA ASP A 215 -8.84 -0.15 6.12
C ASP A 215 -8.63 0.19 4.64
N GLY A 216 -7.42 0.63 4.25
CA GLY A 216 -7.10 0.94 2.86
C GLY A 216 -5.82 1.74 2.69
N ILE A 217 -5.60 2.39 1.54
CA ILE A 217 -6.41 2.29 0.31
C ILE A 217 -5.58 1.66 -0.81
N LYS A 218 -4.49 2.29 -1.24
CA LYS A 218 -3.79 1.85 -2.45
C LYS A 218 -2.30 2.18 -2.46
N THR A 219 -1.49 1.21 -2.88
CA THR A 219 -0.06 1.40 -3.16
C THR A 219 0.18 1.78 -4.63
N GLY A 220 1.28 2.49 -4.88
CA GLY A 220 1.80 2.75 -6.22
C GLY A 220 3.33 2.65 -6.26
N TYR A 221 3.86 2.12 -7.36
CA TYR A 221 5.30 2.13 -7.63
C TYR A 221 5.55 2.17 -9.13
N THR A 222 6.48 3.02 -9.54
CA THR A 222 7.26 2.93 -10.78
C THR A 222 8.65 3.49 -10.46
N ARG A 223 9.64 3.23 -11.32
CA ARG A 223 11.00 3.78 -11.14
C ARG A 223 10.99 5.31 -10.97
N ALA A 224 10.21 6.00 -11.79
CA ALA A 224 10.09 7.47 -11.75
C ALA A 224 9.25 8.02 -10.58
N ALA A 225 8.30 7.23 -10.06
CA ALA A 225 7.41 7.68 -8.99
C ALA A 225 7.94 7.41 -7.58
N GLY A 226 8.87 6.46 -7.44
CA GLY A 226 9.20 5.88 -6.14
C GLY A 226 8.03 5.09 -5.55
N PHE A 227 8.10 4.79 -4.25
CA PHE A 227 7.09 4.02 -3.52
C PHE A 227 6.04 4.95 -2.91
N ASN A 228 4.82 4.88 -3.42
CA ASN A 228 3.68 5.71 -3.02
C ASN A 228 2.63 4.88 -2.26
N LEU A 229 1.89 5.52 -1.35
CA LEU A 229 0.75 4.91 -0.66
C LEU A 229 -0.25 5.98 -0.21
N VAL A 230 -1.52 5.74 -0.51
CA VAL A 230 -2.66 6.35 0.17
C VAL A 230 -3.18 5.33 1.15
N ALA A 231 -3.06 5.59 2.44
CA ALA A 231 -3.49 4.75 3.54
C ALA A 231 -4.66 5.37 4.29
N SER A 232 -5.49 4.54 4.89
CA SER A 232 -6.54 4.99 5.81
C SER A 232 -6.65 4.06 7.01
N ALA A 233 -7.05 4.62 8.14
CA ALA A 233 -7.30 3.86 9.36
C ALA A 233 -8.37 4.52 10.24
N ARG A 234 -9.12 3.68 10.97
CA ARG A 234 -10.15 4.08 11.92
C ARG A 234 -9.85 3.58 13.33
N ARG A 235 -10.03 4.46 14.32
CA ARG A 235 -9.92 4.13 15.75
C ARG A 235 -11.11 4.76 16.48
N GLY A 236 -12.07 3.94 16.90
CA GLY A 236 -13.34 4.44 17.44
C GLY A 236 -14.06 5.35 16.44
N LYS A 237 -14.32 6.60 16.84
CA LYS A 237 -14.96 7.62 16.01
C LYS A 237 -13.97 8.41 15.15
N GLU A 238 -12.66 8.22 15.28
CA GLU A 238 -11.64 8.93 14.50
C GLU A 238 -11.30 8.17 13.22
N HIS A 239 -11.11 8.91 12.14
CA HIS A 239 -10.77 8.36 10.83
C HIS A 239 -9.74 9.25 10.16
N VAL A 240 -8.56 8.70 9.87
CA VAL A 240 -7.43 9.42 9.28
C VAL A 240 -7.14 8.85 7.89
N ILE A 241 -6.80 9.74 6.95
CA ILE A 241 -6.24 9.36 5.65
C ILE A 241 -4.87 10.02 5.52
N VAL A 242 -3.87 9.22 5.13
CA VAL A 242 -2.48 9.63 4.90
C VAL A 242 -2.10 9.30 3.47
N THR A 243 -1.46 10.23 2.78
CA THR A 243 -0.84 10.00 1.48
C THR A 243 0.64 10.30 1.56
N VAL A 244 1.47 9.40 1.02
CA VAL A 244 2.92 9.57 0.85
C VAL A 244 3.29 9.27 -0.59
N PHE A 245 4.12 10.15 -1.16
CA PHE A 245 4.79 9.99 -2.46
C PHE A 245 6.31 9.95 -2.27
N GLY A 246 7.01 9.28 -3.18
CA GLY A 246 8.46 9.33 -3.27
C GLY A 246 9.19 8.54 -2.17
N GLY A 247 8.59 7.46 -1.65
CA GLY A 247 9.30 6.56 -0.76
C GLY A 247 10.44 5.83 -1.49
N ARG A 248 11.52 5.50 -0.78
CA ARG A 248 12.71 4.81 -1.35
C ARG A 248 12.54 3.30 -1.45
N SER A 249 11.73 2.73 -0.57
CA SER A 249 11.44 1.29 -0.50
C SER A 249 10.07 1.07 0.13
N THR A 250 9.53 -0.15 0.04
CA THR A 250 8.28 -0.49 0.74
C THR A 250 8.40 -0.31 2.26
N ALA A 251 9.54 -0.68 2.85
CA ALA A 251 9.77 -0.54 4.28
C ALA A 251 9.80 0.93 4.72
N THR A 252 10.59 1.77 4.05
CA THR A 252 10.70 3.20 4.39
C THR A 252 9.38 3.94 4.17
N ARG A 253 8.66 3.63 3.08
CA ARG A 253 7.33 4.18 2.82
C ARG A 253 6.33 3.77 3.90
N ASN A 254 6.32 2.49 4.33
CA ASN A 254 5.40 2.02 5.36
C ASN A 254 5.70 2.64 6.72
N ALA A 255 6.98 2.72 7.10
CA ALA A 255 7.40 3.40 8.33
C ALA A 255 6.94 4.87 8.34
N LYS A 256 7.11 5.58 7.21
CA LYS A 256 6.67 6.97 7.10
C LYS A 256 5.16 7.13 7.15
N VAL A 257 4.41 6.22 6.53
CA VAL A 257 2.94 6.22 6.62
C VAL A 257 2.48 5.94 8.05
N THR A 258 3.09 4.98 8.75
CA THR A 258 2.80 4.71 10.17
C THR A 258 3.04 5.95 11.03
N GLU A 259 4.22 6.58 10.91
CA GLU A 259 4.57 7.82 11.62
C GLU A 259 3.52 8.92 11.42
N LEU A 260 3.14 9.17 10.15
CA LEU A 260 2.17 10.19 9.79
C LEU A 260 0.74 9.83 10.19
N MET A 261 0.38 8.54 10.20
CA MET A 261 -0.93 8.08 10.63
C MET A 261 -1.08 8.24 12.14
N ASP A 262 -0.04 7.92 12.92
CA ASP A 262 -0.02 8.14 14.36
C ASP A 262 -0.03 9.64 14.71
N LEU A 263 0.70 10.47 13.95
CA LEU A 263 0.57 11.93 14.02
C LEU A 263 -0.87 12.38 13.75
N GLY A 264 -1.50 11.80 12.73
CA GLY A 264 -2.88 12.08 12.38
C GLY A 264 -3.84 11.79 13.52
N PHE A 265 -3.74 10.62 14.17
CA PHE A 265 -4.59 10.31 15.32
C PHE A 265 -4.30 11.21 16.53
N ARG A 266 -3.04 11.55 16.82
CA ARG A 266 -2.71 12.50 17.90
C ARG A 266 -3.28 13.91 17.67
N ARG A 267 -3.38 14.35 16.41
CA ARG A 267 -3.86 15.69 16.04
C ARG A 267 -5.35 15.74 15.67
N ALA A 268 -5.98 14.60 15.44
CA ALA A 268 -7.39 14.55 15.09
C ALA A 268 -8.23 14.98 16.30
N PRO A 269 -9.21 15.91 16.12
CA PRO A 269 -10.11 16.25 17.21
C PRO A 269 -10.94 15.03 17.63
N SER A 270 -11.01 14.74 18.93
CA SER A 270 -11.80 13.60 19.42
C SER A 270 -13.29 13.71 19.07
N ARG A 271 -13.80 14.95 19.07
CA ARG A 271 -15.14 15.31 18.56
C ARG A 271 -14.99 16.13 17.27
N SER A 272 -15.55 15.62 16.18
CA SER A 272 -15.45 16.25 14.85
C SER A 272 -16.75 16.03 14.10
N ARG A 273 -17.35 17.11 13.56
CA ARG A 273 -18.55 17.01 12.73
C ARG A 273 -18.19 16.33 11.41
N ILE A 274 -18.93 15.28 11.05
CA ILE A 274 -18.76 14.62 9.75
C ILE A 274 -19.26 15.58 8.67
N ARG A 275 -18.35 16.03 7.80
CA ARG A 275 -18.65 16.87 6.64
C ARG A 275 -18.38 16.08 5.37
N LYS A 276 -19.33 15.23 4.96
CA LYS A 276 -19.17 14.40 3.75
C LYS A 276 -18.83 15.28 2.54
N PRO A 277 -17.90 14.87 1.66
CA PRO A 277 -17.66 15.59 0.42
C PRO A 277 -18.95 15.57 -0.43
N LYS A 278 -19.18 16.64 -1.19
CA LYS A 278 -20.27 16.65 -2.18
C LYS A 278 -19.91 15.70 -3.32
N LEU A 279 -20.86 14.91 -3.80
CA LEU A 279 -20.66 14.11 -5.00
C LEU A 279 -20.24 15.03 -6.16
N PRO A 280 -19.18 14.70 -6.91
CA PRO A 280 -18.77 15.46 -8.08
C PRO A 280 -19.95 15.62 -9.05
N ARG A 281 -20.17 16.83 -9.55
CA ARG A 281 -21.16 17.07 -10.61
C ARG A 281 -20.55 16.62 -11.93
N TYR A 282 -20.92 15.45 -12.40
CA TYR A 282 -20.45 14.94 -13.67
C TYR A 282 -21.29 15.56 -14.78
N ASN A 283 -20.79 16.64 -15.39
CA ASN A 283 -21.39 17.21 -16.60
C ASN A 283 -21.11 16.26 -17.77
N SER A 284 -21.97 15.27 -17.93
CA SER A 284 -22.16 14.50 -19.16
C SER A 284 -23.51 13.79 -19.00
N ALA A 285 -24.56 14.37 -19.57
CA ALA A 285 -25.63 13.52 -20.08
C ALA A 285 -24.97 12.49 -21.02
N PRO A 286 -25.44 11.23 -21.08
CA PRO A 286 -24.98 10.33 -22.11
C PRO A 286 -25.21 11.02 -23.47
N PRO A 287 -24.30 10.91 -24.46
CA PRO A 287 -24.78 11.04 -25.82
C PRO A 287 -25.89 10.01 -25.94
N LYS A 288 -27.11 10.45 -26.26
CA LYS A 288 -28.21 9.55 -26.59
C LYS A 288 -27.70 8.67 -27.73
N THR A 289 -27.17 7.49 -27.41
CA THR A 289 -26.96 6.47 -28.41
C THR A 289 -28.34 6.15 -28.91
N LYS A 290 -28.61 6.52 -30.17
CA LYS A 290 -29.79 6.06 -30.89
C LYS A 290 -29.83 4.55 -30.68
N LYS A 291 -30.83 4.09 -29.94
CA LYS A 291 -31.22 2.68 -29.89
C LYS A 291 -31.28 2.23 -31.36
N PRO A 292 -30.62 1.12 -31.77
CA PRO A 292 -30.85 0.58 -33.10
C PRO A 292 -32.37 0.41 -33.24
N ALA A 293 -32.94 1.01 -34.28
CA ALA A 293 -34.34 0.84 -34.60
C ALA A 293 -34.61 -0.67 -34.65
N ALA A 294 -35.53 -1.14 -33.81
CA ALA A 294 -36.11 -2.45 -34.03
C ALA A 294 -36.72 -2.43 -35.45
N PRO A 295 -36.59 -3.51 -36.23
CA PRO A 295 -37.22 -3.56 -37.54
C PRO A 295 -38.72 -3.34 -37.34
N ALA A 296 -39.27 -2.42 -38.14
CA ALA A 296 -40.68 -2.05 -38.11
C ALA A 296 -41.54 -3.30 -38.31
N PRO A 297 -42.62 -3.50 -37.53
CA PRO A 297 -43.59 -4.53 -37.86
C PRO A 297 -44.32 -4.11 -39.13
N THR A 298 -44.25 -4.97 -40.13
CA THR A 298 -45.06 -4.93 -41.34
C THR A 298 -46.53 -4.81 -40.97
N VAL A 299 -47.18 -3.77 -41.49
CA VAL A 299 -48.60 -3.48 -41.26
C VAL A 299 -49.41 -4.52 -42.04
N VAL A 300 -50.14 -5.38 -41.34
CA VAL A 300 -51.26 -6.14 -41.92
C VAL A 300 -52.53 -5.52 -41.34
N ALA A 301 -53.34 -4.96 -42.23
CA ALA A 301 -54.61 -4.33 -41.90
C ALA A 301 -55.62 -5.38 -41.41
N SER A 302 -56.36 -5.07 -40.34
CA SER A 302 -57.80 -5.38 -40.28
C SER A 302 -58.50 -4.83 -39.04
N ALA A 303 -59.71 -4.34 -39.33
CA ALA A 303 -60.95 -4.40 -38.57
C ALA A 303 -61.16 -3.51 -37.32
N LYS A 304 -62.30 -2.79 -37.44
CA LYS A 304 -63.00 -1.85 -36.54
C LYS A 304 -63.29 -2.33 -35.10
N ALA A 305 -63.40 -1.29 -34.24
CA ALA A 305 -64.31 -1.06 -33.10
C ALA A 305 -63.79 -1.33 -31.66
N PRO A 306 -64.34 -0.69 -30.58
CA PRO A 306 -65.29 0.43 -30.49
C PRO A 306 -64.81 1.61 -29.60
N LYS A 307 -65.64 2.67 -29.55
CA LYS A 307 -65.49 3.94 -28.82
C LYS A 307 -65.63 3.78 -27.28
N TYR A 308 -64.79 4.49 -26.53
CA TYR A 308 -64.82 4.60 -25.06
C TYR A 308 -65.81 5.69 -24.60
N VAL A 309 -66.71 5.35 -23.67
CA VAL A 309 -67.56 6.28 -22.92
C VAL A 309 -67.03 6.34 -21.48
N PRO A 310 -66.79 7.52 -20.89
CA PRO A 310 -66.30 7.62 -19.52
C PRO A 310 -67.45 7.58 -18.51
N GLY A 311 -67.38 6.65 -17.56
CA GLY A 311 -68.15 6.72 -16.30
C GLY A 311 -68.82 5.43 -15.87
N VAL A 312 -68.06 4.44 -15.38
CA VAL A 312 -68.55 3.46 -14.40
C VAL A 312 -67.39 3.02 -13.50
N ALA A 313 -67.57 3.12 -12.18
CA ALA A 313 -66.60 2.75 -11.17
C ALA A 313 -66.38 1.21 -11.13
N GLY A 314 -65.16 0.76 -11.44
CA GLY A 314 -64.75 -0.65 -11.36
C GLY A 314 -63.97 -0.96 -10.08
N LYS A 315 -64.51 -1.86 -9.24
CA LYS A 315 -63.90 -2.37 -8.01
C LYS A 315 -62.58 -3.12 -8.29
N THR A 316 -61.56 -2.88 -7.46
CA THR A 316 -60.26 -3.57 -7.53
C THR A 316 -60.34 -4.92 -6.79
N LEU A 317 -60.19 -6.05 -7.50
CA LEU A 317 -60.01 -7.37 -6.88
C LEU A 317 -58.52 -7.67 -6.72
N ARG A 318 -58.09 -7.88 -5.46
CA ARG A 318 -56.71 -8.20 -5.09
C ARG A 318 -56.59 -9.72 -4.92
N LEU A 319 -55.98 -10.41 -5.87
CA LEU A 319 -55.80 -11.86 -5.83
C LEU A 319 -54.51 -12.19 -5.06
N ILE A 320 -54.64 -12.66 -3.82
CA ILE A 320 -53.53 -13.20 -3.03
C ILE A 320 -53.51 -14.72 -3.26
N ARG A 321 -52.51 -15.22 -3.97
CA ARG A 321 -52.28 -16.68 -4.13
C ARG A 321 -51.01 -17.05 -3.37
N ALA A 322 -51.16 -17.89 -2.33
CA ALA A 322 -50.04 -18.47 -1.61
C ALA A 322 -49.38 -19.58 -2.46
N VAL A 323 -48.05 -19.54 -2.58
CA VAL A 323 -47.25 -20.57 -3.27
C VAL A 323 -46.76 -21.58 -2.23
N SER A 324 -47.16 -22.85 -2.35
CA SER A 324 -46.95 -23.88 -1.32
C SER A 324 -45.67 -24.72 -1.45
N LYS A 325 -44.88 -24.63 -2.54
CA LYS A 325 -43.58 -25.32 -2.66
C LYS A 325 -42.55 -24.54 -3.48
N SER A 326 -41.31 -24.50 -2.97
CA SER A 326 -40.14 -23.88 -3.62
C SER A 326 -39.37 -24.92 -4.45
N PRO A 327 -39.03 -24.67 -5.73
CA PRO A 327 -38.19 -25.57 -6.52
C PRO A 327 -36.72 -25.41 -6.11
N ARG A 328 -36.16 -26.42 -5.44
CA ARG A 328 -34.72 -26.50 -5.14
C ARG A 328 -33.98 -27.25 -6.27
N PRO A 329 -32.90 -26.72 -6.85
CA PRO A 329 -32.13 -27.45 -7.87
C PRO A 329 -31.30 -28.60 -7.24
N PRO A 330 -31.12 -29.74 -7.95
CA PRO A 330 -30.29 -30.84 -7.48
C PRO A 330 -28.79 -30.50 -7.50
N GLN A 331 -28.00 -31.20 -6.68
CA GLN A 331 -26.54 -31.03 -6.61
C GLN A 331 -25.83 -31.60 -7.83
N ARG A 332 -24.77 -30.91 -8.25
CA ARG A 332 -23.97 -31.23 -9.43
C ARG A 332 -22.88 -32.27 -9.09
N PRO A 333 -22.60 -33.25 -9.97
CA PRO A 333 -21.51 -34.21 -9.77
C PRO A 333 -20.13 -33.54 -9.80
N ILE A 334 -19.23 -34.05 -8.96
CA ILE A 334 -17.82 -33.65 -8.90
C ILE A 334 -17.08 -34.42 -9.98
N VAL A 335 -16.44 -33.71 -10.91
CA VAL A 335 -15.56 -34.30 -11.94
C VAL A 335 -14.13 -34.05 -11.49
N GLU A 336 -13.34 -35.11 -11.34
CA GLU A 336 -11.92 -35.03 -11.01
C GLU A 336 -11.13 -34.46 -12.21
N PRO A 337 -10.08 -33.67 -11.95
CA PRO A 337 -9.33 -33.00 -13.01
C PRO A 337 -8.52 -33.99 -13.87
N PRO A 338 -8.39 -33.72 -15.19
CA PRO A 338 -7.61 -34.54 -16.11
C PRO A 338 -6.15 -34.70 -15.68
N THR A 339 -5.61 -35.91 -15.88
CA THR A 339 -4.27 -36.33 -15.49
C THR A 339 -3.14 -35.46 -16.06
N GLU A 340 -3.35 -34.82 -17.22
CA GLU A 340 -2.39 -33.89 -17.82
C GLU A 340 -2.11 -32.64 -16.96
N LEU A 341 -3.12 -32.15 -16.23
CA LEU A 341 -2.95 -31.01 -15.31
C LEU A 341 -2.11 -31.41 -14.08
N LEU A 342 -2.19 -32.67 -13.64
CA LEU A 342 -1.41 -33.16 -12.51
C LEU A 342 0.06 -33.36 -12.90
N VAL A 343 0.35 -33.73 -14.15
CA VAL A 343 1.71 -33.86 -14.67
C VAL A 343 2.36 -32.48 -14.84
N ALA A 344 1.63 -31.49 -15.38
CA ALA A 344 2.12 -30.12 -15.51
C ALA A 344 2.39 -29.45 -14.14
N MET A 345 1.59 -29.75 -13.12
CA MET A 345 1.82 -29.25 -11.77
C MET A 345 3.05 -29.87 -11.11
N LYS A 346 3.39 -31.11 -11.43
CA LYS A 346 4.61 -31.75 -10.91
C LYS A 346 5.88 -31.16 -11.53
N SER A 347 5.89 -30.90 -12.84
CA SER A 347 7.04 -30.27 -13.51
C SER A 347 7.29 -28.84 -13.02
N GLU A 348 6.25 -28.05 -12.77
CA GLU A 348 6.38 -26.68 -12.23
C GLU A 348 6.94 -26.65 -10.80
N ILE A 349 6.67 -27.68 -9.99
CA ILE A 349 7.25 -27.80 -8.63
C ILE A 349 8.73 -28.14 -8.70
N GLN A 350 9.13 -28.99 -9.66
CA GLN A 350 10.53 -29.38 -9.85
C GLN A 350 11.39 -28.17 -10.28
N GLU A 351 10.92 -27.39 -11.26
CA GLU A 351 11.61 -26.17 -11.72
C GLU A 351 11.73 -25.11 -10.63
N ALA A 352 10.72 -25.00 -9.75
CA ALA A 352 10.76 -24.07 -8.62
C ALA A 352 11.78 -24.46 -7.53
N VAL A 353 12.08 -25.75 -7.40
CA VAL A 353 13.09 -26.25 -6.46
C VAL A 353 14.50 -26.05 -7.01
N GLU A 354 14.71 -26.29 -8.31
CA GLU A 354 16.01 -26.05 -8.98
C GLU A 354 16.39 -24.56 -8.98
N GLN A 355 15.42 -23.66 -9.20
CA GLN A 355 15.65 -22.22 -9.10
C GLN A 355 15.98 -21.76 -7.67
N ALA A 356 15.48 -22.46 -6.65
CA ALA A 356 15.82 -22.18 -5.26
C ALA A 356 17.24 -22.62 -4.92
N GLN A 357 17.71 -23.74 -5.49
CA GLN A 357 19.06 -24.26 -5.26
C GLN A 357 20.14 -23.40 -5.94
N GLN A 358 19.91 -22.92 -7.16
CA GLN A 358 20.84 -22.01 -7.85
C GLN A 358 21.00 -20.65 -7.15
N SER A 359 20.02 -20.24 -6.33
CA SER A 359 20.11 -18.99 -5.55
C SER A 359 20.99 -19.09 -4.31
N ILE A 360 21.38 -20.31 -3.90
CA ILE A 360 22.23 -20.55 -2.73
C ILE A 360 23.73 -20.59 -3.12
N GLU A 361 24.07 -20.92 -4.36
CA GLU A 361 25.46 -21.04 -4.84
C GLU A 361 26.10 -19.72 -5.31
N ALA A 362 25.34 -18.62 -5.38
CA ALA A 362 25.79 -17.37 -6.01
C ALA A 362 26.31 -16.27 -5.05
N GLU A 363 26.65 -16.56 -3.80
CA GLU A 363 27.37 -15.61 -2.93
C GLU A 363 28.86 -16.02 -2.76
N PRO A 364 29.83 -15.18 -3.14
CA PRO A 364 31.23 -15.49 -2.93
C PRO A 364 31.59 -15.32 -1.45
N VAL A 365 32.19 -16.38 -0.89
CA VAL A 365 32.83 -16.39 0.44
C VAL A 365 34.04 -15.47 0.39
N ILE A 366 34.01 -14.35 1.11
CA ILE A 366 35.19 -13.52 1.36
C ILE A 366 35.96 -14.13 2.53
N THR A 367 37.08 -14.77 2.22
CA THR A 367 38.12 -15.18 3.18
C THR A 367 38.87 -13.96 3.69
N ALA A 368 38.81 -13.71 5.00
CA ALA A 368 39.59 -12.64 5.65
C ALA A 368 40.96 -13.19 6.09
N SER A 369 42.02 -12.59 5.55
CA SER A 369 43.43 -12.84 5.88
C SER A 369 43.85 -12.07 7.14
N LEU A 370 44.72 -12.69 7.94
CA LEU A 370 45.36 -12.19 9.17
C LEU A 370 46.57 -11.29 8.86
N ALA A 371 46.71 -10.12 9.53
CA ALA A 371 47.97 -9.50 10.02
C ALA A 371 47.67 -8.19 10.83
N PRO A 372 48.63 -7.54 11.53
CA PRO A 372 48.66 -7.48 12.99
C PRO A 372 48.46 -6.07 13.61
N THR A 373 48.21 -6.05 14.91
CA THR A 373 48.07 -4.89 15.82
C THR A 373 49.29 -3.97 15.91
N PRO A 374 49.05 -2.67 16.21
CA PRO A 374 49.94 -1.91 17.09
C PRO A 374 49.23 -1.43 18.38
N ALA A 375 50.06 -1.28 19.42
CA ALA A 375 49.76 -1.00 20.83
C ALA A 375 49.29 0.45 21.12
N PRO A 376 48.80 0.75 22.35
CA PRO A 376 48.06 1.98 22.65
C PRO A 376 48.97 3.15 23.06
N VAL A 377 48.61 4.36 22.63
CA VAL A 377 49.24 5.63 23.06
C VAL A 377 48.30 6.36 24.03
N VAL A 378 48.87 6.72 25.18
CA VAL A 378 48.26 7.46 26.30
C VAL A 378 48.39 8.97 26.07
N ALA A 379 47.33 9.77 26.32
CA ALA A 379 47.39 11.22 26.58
C ALA A 379 46.02 11.72 27.16
N PRO A 380 45.91 12.94 27.74
CA PRO A 380 45.77 13.14 29.19
C PRO A 380 44.44 13.81 29.62
N ALA A 381 44.24 13.94 30.93
CA ALA A 381 43.06 14.51 31.58
C ALA A 381 42.90 16.04 31.36
N PRO A 382 41.66 16.57 31.24
CA PRO A 382 41.42 18.00 31.01
C PRO A 382 41.35 18.84 32.30
N ALA A 383 41.80 20.10 32.20
CA ALA A 383 41.92 21.10 33.25
C ALA A 383 40.58 21.80 33.62
N PRO A 384 40.47 22.43 34.82
CA PRO A 384 39.23 22.99 35.35
C PRO A 384 38.88 24.38 34.79
N ARG A 385 37.57 24.70 34.83
CA ARG A 385 36.91 25.85 34.20
C ARG A 385 37.09 27.14 35.02
N PRO A 386 37.38 28.30 34.40
CA PRO A 386 37.38 29.57 35.12
C PRO A 386 35.96 30.13 35.32
N ALA A 387 35.80 30.82 36.45
CA ALA A 387 34.63 31.57 36.87
C ALA A 387 34.76 33.03 36.43
N GLN A 388 33.88 33.48 35.54
CA GLN A 388 33.28 34.83 35.55
C GLN A 388 32.31 34.98 34.37
N VAL A 389 31.15 35.56 34.69
CA VAL A 389 30.00 35.80 33.81
C VAL A 389 30.06 37.25 33.35
N LEU A 390 29.97 37.48 32.03
CA LEU A 390 29.65 38.78 31.45
C LEU A 390 28.61 38.59 30.34
N VAL A 391 27.52 39.35 30.45
CA VAL A 391 26.33 39.35 29.59
C VAL A 391 26.46 40.51 28.60
N THR A 392 26.42 40.25 27.30
CA THR A 392 26.06 41.26 26.29
C THR A 392 25.44 40.64 25.02
N SER A 393 24.28 41.21 24.67
CA SER A 393 23.63 41.43 23.36
C SER A 393 23.56 40.33 22.25
N ALA A 394 22.34 40.20 21.73
CA ALA A 394 21.86 39.26 20.75
C ALA A 394 22.35 39.50 19.30
N LYS A 395 22.65 38.40 18.58
CA LYS A 395 22.44 38.26 17.13
C LYS A 395 22.42 36.79 16.68
N SER A 396 21.44 36.48 15.83
CA SER A 396 21.29 35.31 14.92
C SER A 396 21.49 33.88 15.47
N LYS A 397 20.39 33.11 15.46
CA LYS A 397 20.30 31.68 15.75
C LYS A 397 20.96 30.81 14.64
N PRO A 398 21.95 29.96 14.93
CA PRO A 398 22.43 28.95 13.99
C PRO A 398 21.59 27.67 14.03
N ALA A 399 21.72 26.88 12.96
CA ALA A 399 20.99 25.65 12.67
C ALA A 399 21.18 24.54 13.71
N ALA A 400 20.13 23.73 13.92
CA ALA A 400 20.15 22.57 14.80
C ALA A 400 21.06 21.44 14.26
N GLU A 401 21.88 20.87 15.16
CA GLU A 401 22.82 19.78 14.91
C GLU A 401 22.12 18.43 14.59
N PRO A 402 22.78 17.53 13.83
CA PRO A 402 22.24 16.22 13.48
C PRO A 402 22.29 15.23 14.67
N ILE A 403 21.17 14.56 14.93
CA ILE A 403 21.08 13.44 15.89
C ILE A 403 21.81 12.22 15.31
N VAL A 404 22.94 11.86 15.92
CA VAL A 404 23.67 10.61 15.65
C VAL A 404 22.96 9.45 16.35
N VAL A 405 22.41 8.53 15.57
CA VAL A 405 21.89 7.25 16.09
C VAL A 405 23.04 6.25 16.08
N THR A 406 23.79 6.17 17.18
CA THR A 406 24.77 5.11 17.43
C THR A 406 24.04 3.77 17.57
N ARG A 407 24.36 2.82 16.69
CA ARG A 407 23.93 1.42 16.87
C ARG A 407 24.75 0.83 18.02
N MET A 408 24.12 0.55 19.16
CA MET A 408 24.79 -0.12 20.28
C MET A 408 25.26 -1.51 19.82
N SER A 409 26.57 -1.70 19.78
CA SER A 409 27.22 -2.99 19.56
C SER A 409 27.22 -3.76 20.88
N THR A 410 26.69 -5.00 20.89
CA THR A 410 26.66 -5.88 22.06
C THR A 410 28.00 -6.53 22.38
N SER A 411 29.08 -6.11 21.74
CA SER A 411 30.38 -6.79 21.79
C SER A 411 31.38 -6.16 22.78
N GLY A 412 30.93 -5.21 23.62
CA GLY A 412 31.75 -4.62 24.68
C GLY A 412 31.38 -5.21 26.05
N GLY A 413 32.30 -5.98 26.64
CA GLY A 413 32.09 -6.89 27.79
C GLY A 413 31.77 -6.24 29.15
N ARG A 414 30.85 -5.29 29.22
CA ARG A 414 30.32 -4.72 30.48
C ARG A 414 28.79 -4.71 30.54
N LEU A 415 28.12 -5.31 29.57
CA LEU A 415 26.67 -5.27 29.44
C LEU A 415 26.05 -6.55 30.00
N TRP A 416 25.19 -6.37 30.98
CA TRP A 416 24.41 -7.42 31.62
C TRP A 416 23.15 -7.73 30.81
N GLY A 417 22.53 -8.85 31.15
CA GLY A 417 21.27 -9.25 30.57
C GLY A 417 20.36 -9.95 31.57
N VAL A 418 19.17 -10.30 31.11
CA VAL A 418 18.22 -11.14 31.84
C VAL A 418 17.70 -12.25 30.93
N ASN A 419 17.68 -13.48 31.44
CA ASN A 419 17.04 -14.63 30.81
C ASN A 419 15.62 -14.76 31.36
N VAL A 420 14.64 -14.90 30.47
CA VAL A 420 13.21 -15.01 30.84
C VAL A 420 12.64 -16.41 30.66
N GLY A 421 13.49 -17.40 30.41
CA GLY A 421 13.13 -18.81 30.26
C GLY A 421 13.74 -19.49 29.03
N ARG A 422 13.62 -20.82 29.00
CA ARG A 422 14.01 -21.70 27.90
C ARG A 422 12.78 -22.31 27.26
N TYR A 423 12.75 -22.38 25.93
CA TYR A 423 11.61 -22.86 25.15
C TYR A 423 12.02 -23.91 24.12
N SER A 424 11.08 -24.75 23.70
CA SER A 424 11.33 -25.83 22.75
C SER A 424 11.48 -25.35 21.29
N SER A 425 11.02 -24.13 20.98
CA SER A 425 11.10 -23.53 19.66
C SER A 425 11.59 -22.08 19.70
N GLU A 426 12.40 -21.69 18.71
CA GLU A 426 12.85 -20.31 18.51
C GLU A 426 11.67 -19.33 18.42
N ASN A 427 10.62 -19.69 17.68
CA ASN A 427 9.43 -18.86 17.52
C ASN A 427 8.71 -18.63 18.86
N GLN A 428 8.70 -19.63 19.74
CA GLN A 428 8.13 -19.52 21.07
C GLN A 428 8.96 -18.57 21.94
N ALA A 429 10.29 -18.71 21.93
CA ALA A 429 11.20 -17.81 22.64
C ALA A 429 11.05 -16.35 22.16
N GLN A 430 11.00 -16.11 20.84
CA GLN A 430 10.79 -14.77 20.27
C GLN A 430 9.43 -14.17 20.69
N ARG A 431 8.37 -14.99 20.72
CA ARG A 431 7.03 -14.55 21.15
C ARG A 431 7.00 -14.17 22.62
N ILE A 432 7.70 -14.92 23.48
CA ILE A 432 7.81 -14.58 24.91
C ILE A 432 8.60 -13.29 25.10
N LEU A 433 9.73 -13.11 24.43
CA LEU A 433 10.49 -11.85 24.48
C LEU A 433 9.63 -10.65 24.10
N LEU A 434 8.80 -10.77 23.06
CA LEU A 434 7.88 -9.71 22.68
C LEU A 434 6.81 -9.44 23.75
N LYS A 435 6.21 -10.50 24.32
CA LYS A 435 5.19 -10.38 25.36
C LYS A 435 5.75 -9.75 26.64
N THR A 436 6.96 -10.14 27.04
CA THR A 436 7.63 -9.66 28.25
C THR A 436 8.07 -8.20 28.10
N ALA A 437 8.59 -7.80 26.93
CA ALA A 437 8.94 -6.40 26.64
C ALA A 437 7.72 -5.46 26.72
N LEU A 438 6.54 -5.94 26.34
CA LEU A 438 5.29 -5.17 26.42
C LEU A 438 4.76 -5.05 27.85
N LYS A 439 5.06 -6.02 28.72
CA LYS A 439 4.65 -5.99 30.13
C LYS A 439 5.55 -5.10 30.98
N GLU A 440 6.85 -5.04 30.66
CA GLU A 440 7.83 -4.23 31.37
C GLU A 440 8.61 -3.32 30.42
N MET A 441 7.91 -2.34 29.86
CA MET A 441 8.50 -1.39 28.92
C MET A 441 9.52 -0.47 29.57
N THR A 442 9.40 -0.16 30.87
CA THR A 442 10.21 0.89 31.51
C THR A 442 11.66 0.48 31.77
N THR A 443 11.92 -0.77 32.13
CA THR A 443 13.27 -1.28 32.43
C THR A 443 13.91 -2.04 31.28
N LEU A 444 13.10 -2.49 30.32
CA LEU A 444 13.57 -3.22 29.13
C LEU A 444 13.62 -2.31 27.88
N ASP A 445 13.32 -1.00 28.01
CA ASP A 445 13.49 -0.05 26.91
C ASP A 445 14.97 0.07 26.55
N GLY A 446 15.29 -0.10 25.27
CA GLY A 446 16.68 -0.11 24.80
C GLY A 446 17.42 -1.45 24.97
N ALA A 447 16.86 -2.44 25.69
CA ALA A 447 17.46 -3.77 25.77
C ALA A 447 17.24 -4.57 24.48
N LEU A 448 18.31 -5.22 24.00
CA LEU A 448 18.29 -6.02 22.78
C LEU A 448 17.75 -7.43 23.07
N ARG A 449 16.81 -7.87 22.24
CA ARG A 449 16.21 -9.21 22.34
C ARG A 449 17.09 -10.20 21.58
N LYS A 450 17.62 -11.20 22.26
CA LYS A 450 18.49 -12.23 21.68
C LYS A 450 17.96 -13.61 22.04
N VAL A 451 17.76 -14.45 21.03
CA VAL A 451 17.48 -15.88 21.23
C VAL A 451 18.76 -16.64 21.01
N VAL A 452 19.14 -17.49 21.96
CA VAL A 452 20.36 -18.31 21.88
C VAL A 452 19.95 -19.78 21.83
N ARG A 453 20.35 -20.47 20.76
CA ARG A 453 20.13 -21.91 20.62
C ARG A 453 21.15 -22.68 21.46
N ARG A 454 20.67 -23.59 22.31
CA ARG A 454 21.46 -24.57 23.06
C ARG A 454 21.00 -25.99 22.72
N LYS A 455 21.79 -27.00 23.11
CA LYS A 455 21.44 -28.42 22.91
C LYS A 455 20.10 -28.81 23.55
N THR A 456 19.70 -28.12 24.62
CA THR A 456 18.48 -28.39 25.40
C THR A 456 17.30 -27.46 25.08
N GLY A 457 17.42 -26.55 24.11
CA GLY A 457 16.34 -25.64 23.70
C GLY A 457 16.82 -24.22 23.34
N PHE A 458 15.89 -23.27 23.32
CA PHE A 458 16.12 -21.87 22.94
C PHE A 458 15.95 -20.94 24.13
N ASP A 459 17.03 -20.28 24.54
CA ASP A 459 17.05 -19.32 25.65
C ASP A 459 16.57 -17.94 25.18
N ALA A 460 15.61 -17.37 25.89
CA ALA A 460 15.07 -16.04 25.64
C ALA A 460 15.79 -14.99 26.50
N ASN A 461 16.63 -14.14 25.89
CA ASN A 461 17.45 -13.17 26.61
C ASN A 461 17.14 -11.73 26.20
N PHE A 462 17.18 -10.83 27.18
CA PHE A 462 17.38 -9.39 26.96
C PHE A 462 18.82 -9.06 27.34
N VAL A 463 19.56 -8.42 26.44
CA VAL A 463 20.98 -8.07 26.62
C VAL A 463 21.21 -6.59 26.36
N GLY A 464 22.33 -6.04 26.80
CA GLY A 464 22.67 -4.64 26.54
C GLY A 464 22.22 -3.66 27.62
N MET A 465 22.06 -4.12 28.87
CA MET A 465 21.69 -3.27 30.01
C MET A 465 22.78 -3.24 31.07
N THR A 466 22.73 -2.28 32.00
CA THR A 466 23.65 -2.25 33.16
C THR A 466 23.24 -3.30 34.20
N GLN A 467 24.16 -3.67 35.09
CA GLN A 467 23.87 -4.61 36.19
C GLN A 467 22.68 -4.17 37.05
N GLN A 468 22.63 -2.87 37.39
CA GLN A 468 21.55 -2.28 38.18
C GLN A 468 20.21 -2.38 37.45
N THR A 469 20.20 -2.10 36.14
CA THR A 469 18.99 -2.20 35.30
C THR A 469 18.54 -3.66 35.15
N ALA A 470 19.46 -4.61 34.98
CA ALA A 470 19.16 -6.04 34.94
C ALA A 470 18.52 -6.54 36.24
N ALA A 471 19.10 -6.17 37.39
CA ALA A 471 18.56 -6.54 38.70
C ALA A 471 17.18 -5.91 38.97
N LEU A 472 16.97 -4.66 38.53
CA LEU A 472 15.68 -3.99 38.65
C LEU A 472 14.62 -4.62 37.72
N ALA A 473 14.98 -4.90 36.46
CA ALA A 473 14.11 -5.57 35.51
C ALA A 473 13.66 -6.94 36.03
N CYS A 474 14.58 -7.70 36.61
CA CYS A 474 14.27 -9.03 37.13
C CYS A 474 13.30 -8.99 38.32
N ARG A 475 13.51 -8.08 39.27
CA ARG A 475 12.58 -7.86 40.39
C ARG A 475 11.18 -7.48 39.91
N ARG A 476 11.07 -6.59 38.91
CA ARG A 476 9.78 -6.17 38.34
C ARG A 476 9.08 -7.29 37.58
N LEU A 477 9.84 -8.13 36.88
CA LEU A 477 9.29 -9.28 36.16
C LEU A 477 8.79 -10.36 37.11
N GLN A 478 9.54 -10.64 38.19
CA GLN A 478 9.12 -11.58 39.23
C GLN A 478 7.86 -11.10 39.96
N ALA A 479 7.72 -9.80 40.23
CA ALA A 479 6.50 -9.20 40.77
C ALA A 479 5.26 -9.32 39.86
N ARG A 480 5.44 -9.79 38.61
CA ARG A 480 4.37 -10.04 37.63
C ARG A 480 4.28 -11.51 37.22
N ASP A 481 4.79 -12.41 38.05
CA ASP A 481 4.81 -13.86 37.85
C ASP A 481 5.54 -14.28 36.56
N ILE A 482 6.60 -13.57 36.20
CA ILE A 482 7.47 -13.92 35.08
C ILE A 482 8.81 -14.39 35.61
N THR A 483 9.18 -15.62 35.25
CA THR A 483 10.50 -16.19 35.56
C THR A 483 11.60 -15.32 34.96
N CYS A 484 12.55 -14.91 35.79
CA CYS A 484 13.69 -14.13 35.37
C CYS A 484 14.94 -14.53 36.15
N ASN A 485 16.04 -14.70 35.43
CA ASN A 485 17.39 -14.89 35.97
C ASN A 485 18.33 -13.85 35.37
N THR A 486 19.17 -13.22 36.20
CA THR A 486 20.20 -12.30 35.72
C THR A 486 21.32 -13.06 35.01
N LEU A 487 21.78 -12.50 33.89
CA LEU A 487 22.94 -12.99 33.15
C LEU A 487 24.10 -12.04 33.37
N GLY A 488 25.26 -12.60 33.72
CA GLY A 488 26.52 -11.87 33.80
C GLY A 488 26.89 -11.19 32.48
N PRO A 489 27.94 -10.34 32.48
CA PRO A 489 28.30 -9.56 31.31
C PRO A 489 28.56 -10.47 30.10
N THR A 490 27.89 -10.18 28.98
CA THR A 490 27.98 -10.93 27.71
C THR A 490 29.00 -10.37 26.75
#